data_AF-A0A2P2JUP1-F1
#
_entry.id   AF-A0A2P2JUP1-F1
#
_cell.length_a   1.000
_cell.length_b   1.000
_cell.length_c   1.000
_cell.angle_alpha   90.00
_cell.angle_beta   90.00
_cell.angle_gamma   90.00
#
_symmetry.space_group_name_H-M   'P 1'
#
loop_
_entity.id
_entity.type
_entity.pdbx_description
1 polymer ?
#
loop_
_entity_poly.entity_id
_entity_poly.type
_entity_poly.pdbx_seq_one_letter_code
_entity_poly.pdbx_strand_id
1 'polypeptide(L)' 'MERETNHSSRRSGLLLFLPFLCLLLLSVSGSADAYKNYTVGGTLGWFDNTDNSKVSYQKWADGNHFSLGDFLSKLYIF' A
#
# COMPACT_ATOMS: atom_id res chain seq x y z
N MET A 1 5.74 -19.50 57.43
CA MET A 1 4.58 -19.01 56.67
C MET A 1 5.12 -18.11 55.57
N GLU A 2 5.35 -18.71 54.41
CA GLU A 2 6.18 -18.18 53.34
C GLU A 2 5.39 -17.30 52.38
N ARG A 3 6.05 -16.22 51.93
CA ARG A 3 6.04 -15.65 50.58
C ARG A 3 4.73 -15.69 49.78
N GLU A 4 3.86 -14.72 50.03
CA GLU A 4 2.79 -14.33 49.10
C GLU A 4 2.82 -12.79 49.04
N THR A 5 3.24 -12.16 47.93
CA THR A 5 2.87 -10.77 47.53
C THR A 5 3.72 -10.17 46.40
N ASN A 6 4.89 -10.70 46.05
CA ASN A 6 5.75 -10.01 45.06
C ASN A 6 5.31 -10.20 43.58
N HIS A 7 4.42 -11.15 43.30
CA HIS A 7 4.08 -11.50 41.90
C HIS A 7 2.92 -10.68 41.30
N SER A 8 2.01 -10.11 42.10
CA SER A 8 0.86 -9.34 41.57
C SER A 8 1.25 -7.92 41.12
N SER A 9 2.22 -7.30 41.80
CA SER A 9 2.67 -5.93 41.50
C SER A 9 3.37 -5.82 40.13
N ARG A 10 4.16 -6.82 39.74
CA ARG A 10 4.88 -6.84 38.44
C ARG A 10 3.95 -7.02 37.23
N ARG A 11 2.78 -7.63 37.42
CA ARG A 11 1.75 -7.84 36.39
C ARG A 11 0.90 -6.59 36.13
N SER A 12 0.78 -5.72 37.14
CA SER A 12 -0.08 -4.53 37.09
C SER A 12 0.52 -3.38 36.26
N GLY A 13 1.84 -3.19 36.32
CA GLY A 13 2.53 -2.16 35.53
C GLY A 13 2.40 -2.36 34.02
N LEU A 14 2.46 -3.61 33.54
CA LEU A 14 2.36 -3.94 32.12
C LEU A 14 0.96 -3.61 31.54
N LEU A 15 -0.09 -3.78 32.35
CA LEU A 15 -1.47 -3.51 31.97
C LEU A 15 -1.76 -2.00 31.81
N LEU A 16 -1.01 -1.14 32.50
CA LEU A 16 -1.17 0.32 32.43
C LEU A 16 -0.60 0.93 31.14
N PHE A 17 0.40 0.30 30.52
CA PHE A 17 1.00 0.77 29.27
C PHE A 17 0.28 0.26 28.01
N LEU A 18 -0.52 -0.81 28.15
CA LEU A 18 -1.28 -1.42 27.07
C LEU A 18 -2.20 -0.44 26.30
N PRO A 19 -2.99 0.45 26.94
CA PRO A 19 -3.85 1.38 26.19
C PRO A 19 -3.05 2.42 25.41
N PHE A 20 -1.91 2.87 25.94
CA PHE A 20 -1.01 3.80 25.25
C PHE A 20 -0.39 3.17 24.00
N LEU A 21 0.01 1.90 24.09
CA LEU A 21 0.51 1.14 22.96
C LEU A 21 -0.60 0.90 21.92
N CYS A 22 -1.82 0.57 22.33
CA CYS A 22 -2.95 0.42 21.42
C CYS A 22 -3.26 1.73 20.67
N LEU A 23 -3.26 2.87 21.35
CA LEU A 23 -3.44 4.20 20.74
C LEU A 23 -2.32 4.51 19.74
N LEU A 24 -1.07 4.18 20.07
CA LEU A 24 0.06 4.33 19.16
C LEU A 24 -0.09 3.46 17.90
N LEU A 25 -0.50 2.20 18.05
CA LEU A 25 -0.73 1.29 16.94
C LEU A 25 -1.89 1.74 16.04
N LEU A 26 -2.99 2.23 16.65
CA LEU A 26 -4.13 2.82 15.93
C LEU A 26 -3.77 4.12 15.20
N SER A 27 -2.80 4.88 15.69
CA SER A 27 -2.33 6.10 15.02
C SER A 27 -1.50 5.82 13.76
N VAL A 28 -0.88 4.63 13.66
CA VAL A 28 -0.05 4.20 12.53
C VAL A 28 -0.79 3.24 11.58
N SER A 29 -2.00 2.79 11.94
CA SER A 29 -2.84 1.97 11.06
C SER A 29 -3.47 2.80 9.94
N GLY A 30 -2.65 3.36 9.06
CA GLY A 30 -3.07 3.83 7.75
C GLY A 30 -3.34 2.63 6.85
N SER A 31 -4.52 2.60 6.20
CA SER A 31 -4.76 1.65 5.12
C SER A 31 -3.94 2.08 3.92
N ALA A 32 -3.04 1.22 3.45
CA ALA A 32 -2.47 1.39 2.12
C ALA A 32 -3.52 0.97 1.09
N ASP A 33 -3.71 1.78 0.05
CA ASP A 33 -4.52 1.38 -1.09
C ASP A 33 -3.86 0.14 -1.73
N ALA A 34 -4.66 -0.82 -2.18
CA ALA A 34 -4.11 -2.00 -2.84
C ALA A 34 -3.44 -1.58 -4.16
N TYR A 35 -2.35 -2.26 -4.53
CA TYR A 35 -1.68 -2.00 -5.79
C TYR A 35 -2.65 -2.17 -6.98
N LYS A 36 -2.45 -1.36 -8.01
CA LYS A 36 -3.19 -1.41 -9.27
C LYS A 36 -2.26 -1.79 -10.41
N ASN A 37 -2.81 -2.53 -11.36
CA ASN A 37 -2.12 -2.87 -12.61
C ASN A 37 -2.70 -2.02 -13.73
N TYR A 38 -1.84 -1.28 -14.42
CA TYR A 38 -2.20 -0.43 -15.54
C TYR A 38 -1.60 -0.98 -16.83
N THR A 39 -2.44 -1.28 -17.81
CA THR A 39 -1.99 -1.59 -19.16
C THR A 39 -1.67 -0.29 -19.89
N VAL A 40 -0.40 -0.09 -20.24
CA VAL A 40 0.04 1.12 -20.95
C VAL A 40 -0.65 1.23 -22.31
N GLY A 41 -1.23 2.40 -22.59
CA GLY A 41 -2.03 2.63 -23.80
C GLY A 41 -3.42 2.00 -23.79
N GLY A 42 -3.81 1.34 -22.70
CA GLY A 42 -5.13 0.70 -22.54
C GLY A 42 -5.34 -0.38 -23.60
N THR A 43 -6.48 -0.32 -24.29
CA THR A 43 -6.84 -1.28 -25.36
C THR A 43 -6.00 -1.11 -26.62
N LEU A 44 -5.33 0.03 -26.79
CA LEU A 44 -4.41 0.27 -27.91
C LEU A 44 -3.01 -0.30 -27.63
N GLY A 45 -2.70 -0.66 -26.38
CA GLY A 45 -1.45 -1.32 -26.03
C GLY A 45 -0.18 -0.48 -26.21
N TRP A 46 0.95 -1.16 -26.25
CA TRP A 46 2.28 -0.58 -26.36
C TRP A 46 2.90 -0.80 -27.75
N PHE A 47 3.21 0.30 -28.42
CA PHE A 47 3.96 0.39 -29.67
C PHE A 47 5.31 1.05 -29.44
N ASP A 48 6.38 0.42 -29.94
CA ASP A 48 7.76 0.91 -29.84
C ASP A 48 8.10 1.98 -30.90
N ASN A 49 7.38 1.99 -32.03
CA ASN A 49 7.72 2.82 -33.19
C ASN A 49 6.68 3.91 -33.43
N THR A 50 7.14 5.16 -33.50
CA THR A 50 6.32 6.38 -33.63
C THR A 50 5.58 6.51 -34.96
N ASP A 51 5.91 5.69 -35.96
CA ASP A 51 5.40 5.89 -37.32
C ASP A 51 3.90 5.62 -37.50
N ASN A 52 3.21 4.94 -36.59
CA ASN A 52 1.78 4.62 -36.76
C ASN A 52 0.96 4.45 -35.46
N SER A 53 1.45 4.90 -34.30
CA SER A 53 0.70 4.67 -33.06
C SER A 53 -0.49 5.62 -32.96
N LYS A 54 -1.72 5.10 -33.15
CA LYS A 54 -2.97 5.81 -32.82
C LYS A 54 -3.10 6.13 -31.33
N VAL A 55 -2.19 5.62 -30.50
CA VAL A 55 -2.18 5.82 -29.06
C VAL A 55 -1.49 7.14 -28.70
N SER A 56 -2.12 7.93 -27.84
CA SER A 56 -1.48 9.07 -27.20
C SER A 56 -1.11 8.66 -25.77
N TYR A 57 0.16 8.36 -25.53
CA TYR A 57 0.62 7.97 -24.19
C TYR A 57 0.49 9.09 -23.17
N GLN A 58 0.64 10.35 -23.61
CA GLN A 58 0.41 11.50 -22.75
C GLN A 58 -1.04 11.52 -22.27
N LYS A 59 -2.02 11.45 -23.19
CA LYS A 59 -3.44 11.42 -22.84
C LYS A 59 -3.81 10.21 -21.99
N TRP A 60 -3.16 9.06 -22.22
CA TRP A 60 -3.33 7.89 -21.37
C TRP A 60 -2.79 8.15 -19.95
N ALA A 61 -1.58 8.69 -19.81
CA ALA A 61 -0.98 8.97 -18.51
C ALA A 61 -1.78 10.03 -17.73
N ASP A 62 -2.22 11.10 -18.40
CA ASP A 62 -3.03 12.17 -17.80
C ASP A 62 -4.37 11.66 -17.24
N GLY A 63 -4.89 10.54 -17.76
CA GLY A 63 -6.12 9.91 -17.31
C GLY A 63 -5.96 8.87 -16.19
N ASN A 64 -4.73 8.56 -15.77
CA ASN A 64 -4.45 7.54 -14.76
C ASN A 64 -3.79 8.15 -13.51
N HIS A 65 -4.15 7.66 -12.33
CA HIS A 65 -3.56 8.11 -11.05
C HIS A 65 -2.68 7.02 -10.47
N PHE A 66 -1.37 7.28 -10.42
CA PHE A 66 -0.40 6.31 -9.95
C PHE A 66 -0.08 6.51 -8.46
N SER A 67 -0.11 5.43 -7.73
CA SER A 67 0.34 5.32 -6.34
C SER A 67 1.62 4.49 -6.28
N LEU A 68 2.40 4.67 -5.21
CA LEU A 68 3.55 3.82 -4.95
C LEU A 68 3.11 2.36 -4.79
N GLY A 69 3.75 1.47 -5.54
CA GLY A 69 3.42 0.04 -5.58
C GLY A 69 2.58 -0.38 -6.78
N ASP A 70 2.06 0.55 -7.58
CA ASP A 70 1.36 0.23 -8.83
C ASP A 70 2.31 -0.31 -9.91
N PHE A 71 1.78 -1.17 -10.80
CA PHE A 71 2.54 -1.76 -11.90
C PHE A 71 2.04 -1.26 -13.25
N LEU A 72 3.01 -1.05 -14.17
CA LEU A 72 2.75 -0.75 -15.57
C LEU A 72 3.08 -1.97 -16.42
N SER A 73 2.09 -2.54 -17.10
CA SER A 73 2.26 -3.67 -18.00
C SER A 73 2.19 -3.23 -19.47
N LYS A 74 3.04 -3.85 -20.30
CA LYS A 74 3.00 -3.67 -21.75
C LYS A 74 2.13 -4.77 -22.35
N LEU A 75 1.06 -4.37 -23.02
CA LEU A 75 0.33 -5.25 -23.92
C LEU A 75 0.87 -5.04 -25.33
N TYR A 76 1.55 -6.05 -25.87
CA TYR A 76 1.95 -6.05 -27.28
C TYR A 76 0.74 -6.46 -28.14
N ILE A 77 0.38 -5.61 -29.08
CA ILE A 77 -0.66 -5.90 -30.08
C ILE A 77 0.07 -6.16 -31.40
N PHE A 78 -0.08 -7.37 -31.93
CA PHE A 78 0.52 -7.84 -33.19
C PHE A 78 -0.49 -7.71 -34.33
#